data_AF-A0A3R9QCY2-F1
#
_entry.id   AF-A0A3R9QCY2-F1
#
_cell.length_a   1.000
_cell.length_b   1.000
_cell.length_c   1.000
_cell.angle_alpha   90.00
_cell.angle_beta   90.00
_cell.angle_gamma   90.00
#
_symmetry.space_group_name_H-M   'P 1'
#
loop_
_entity.id
_entity.type
_entity.pdbx_description
1 polymer ?
#
loop_
_entity_poly.entity_id
_entity_poly.type
_entity_poly.pdbx_seq_one_letter_code
_entity_poly.pdbx_strand_id
1 'polypeptide(L)'
;MTRTEVLLRLQAIKENGARALRLLESKPLSTATEAEIRSLTQWIKDELQNEYHRMLPERAQKAMTLFERSVYSPTIEETWKKSGINRLRTDGVLDQKWQEPLEAVIYNAGKYLS
;
A
#
# COMPACT_ATOMS: atom_id res chain seq x y z
N MET A 1 -14.76 9.95 -3.81
CA MET A 1 -13.77 10.10 -4.91
C MET A 1 -14.40 9.59 -6.19
N THR A 2 -13.90 10.04 -7.34
CA THR A 2 -14.27 9.45 -8.63
C THR A 2 -13.63 8.06 -8.78
N ARG A 3 -14.17 7.25 -9.69
CA ARG A 3 -13.59 5.94 -10.02
C ARG A 3 -12.15 6.07 -10.51
N THR A 4 -11.86 7.07 -11.33
CA THR A 4 -10.51 7.32 -11.85
C THR A 4 -9.52 7.66 -10.74
N GLU A 5 -9.90 8.53 -9.81
CA GLU A 5 -9.05 8.87 -8.64
C GLU A 5 -8.72 7.63 -7.80
N VAL A 6 -9.71 6.78 -7.54
CA VAL A 6 -9.52 5.51 -6.83
C VAL A 6 -8.50 4.62 -7.55
N LEU A 7 -8.68 4.41 -8.85
CA LEU A 7 -7.81 3.53 -9.64
C LEU A 7 -6.38 4.08 -9.70
N LEU A 8 -6.21 5.39 -9.87
CA LEU A 8 -4.88 6.03 -9.86
C LEU A 8 -4.17 5.85 -8.52
N ARG A 9 -4.89 5.97 -7.39
CA ARG A 9 -4.30 5.72 -6.07
C ARG A 9 -3.87 4.26 -5.89
N LEU A 10 -4.74 3.32 -6.25
CA LEU A 10 -4.40 1.90 -6.19
C LEU A 10 -3.19 1.56 -7.08
N GLN A 11 -3.12 2.16 -8.27
CA GLN A 11 -1.97 2.02 -9.17
C GLN A 11 -0.69 2.57 -8.53
N ALA A 12 -0.73 3.76 -7.93
CA ALA A 12 0.43 4.33 -7.25
C ALA A 12 0.93 3.45 -6.09
N ILE A 13 0.01 2.88 -5.29
CA ILE A 13 0.37 1.94 -4.21
C ILE A 13 1.05 0.69 -4.79
N LYS A 14 0.49 0.10 -5.85
CA LYS A 14 1.05 -1.07 -6.53
C LYS A 14 2.44 -0.77 -7.10
N GLU A 15 2.61 0.35 -7.80
CA GLU A 15 3.87 0.73 -8.43
C GLU A 15 4.98 1.01 -7.41
N ASN A 16 4.66 1.74 -6.35
CA ASN A 16 5.61 2.00 -5.27
C ASN A 16 5.98 0.71 -4.53
N GLY A 17 5.02 -0.19 -4.29
CA GLY A 17 5.27 -1.51 -3.72
C GLY A 17 6.20 -2.35 -4.60
N ALA A 18 5.91 -2.40 -5.90
CA ALA A 18 6.72 -3.14 -6.87
C ALA A 18 8.14 -2.57 -7.01
N ARG A 19 8.29 -1.24 -6.97
CA ARG A 19 9.60 -0.58 -6.98
C ARG A 19 10.39 -0.93 -5.72
N ALA A 20 9.78 -0.82 -4.54
CA ALA A 20 10.43 -1.18 -3.28
C ALA A 20 10.88 -2.64 -3.27
N LEU A 21 10.03 -3.56 -3.75
CA LEU A 21 10.36 -4.99 -3.83
C LEU A 21 11.54 -5.27 -4.77
N ARG A 22 11.53 -4.70 -5.98
CA ARG A 22 12.64 -4.87 -6.93
C ARG A 22 13.97 -4.34 -6.38
N LEU A 23 13.95 -3.19 -5.70
CA LEU A 23 15.15 -2.64 -5.07
C LEU A 23 15.63 -3.54 -3.93
N LEU A 24 14.73 -4.11 -3.15
CA LEU A 24 15.07 -5.05 -2.07
C LEU A 24 15.73 -6.33 -2.59
N GLU A 25 15.34 -6.78 -3.79
CA GLU A 25 15.89 -7.95 -4.47
C GLU A 25 17.25 -7.68 -5.13
N SER A 26 17.59 -6.43 -5.44
CA SER A 26 18.81 -6.05 -6.18
C SER A 26 20.08 -6.03 -5.31
N LYS A 27 20.28 -7.02 -4.45
CA LYS A 27 21.42 -7.07 -3.51
C LYS A 27 22.78 -7.09 -4.24
N PRO A 28 23.84 -6.47 -3.66
CA PRO A 28 23.87 -5.77 -2.37
C PRO A 28 23.19 -4.40 -2.42
N LEU A 29 22.57 -3.99 -1.30
CA LEU A 29 21.90 -2.70 -1.21
C LEU A 29 22.91 -1.58 -0.91
N SER A 30 22.84 -0.49 -1.67
CA SER A 30 23.55 0.75 -1.34
C SER A 30 22.75 1.55 -0.31
N THR A 31 23.40 2.43 0.47
CA THR A 31 22.71 3.31 1.42
C THR A 31 21.61 4.15 0.76
N ALA A 32 21.81 4.57 -0.50
CA ALA A 32 20.79 5.28 -1.27
C ALA A 32 19.58 4.38 -1.59
N THR A 33 19.84 3.14 -2.01
CA THR A 33 18.81 2.12 -2.25
C THR A 33 18.01 1.81 -0.99
N GLU A 34 18.68 1.67 0.15
CA GLU A 34 18.01 1.44 1.44
C GLU A 34 17.10 2.60 1.83
N ALA A 35 17.58 3.84 1.70
CA ALA A 35 16.79 5.03 1.99
C ALA A 35 15.56 5.13 1.08
N GLU A 36 15.71 4.78 -0.20
CA GLU A 36 14.62 4.76 -1.16
C GLU A 36 13.55 3.70 -0.82
N ILE A 37 13.95 2.46 -0.51
CA ILE A 37 13.03 1.40 -0.07
C ILE A 37 12.21 1.85 1.14
N ARG A 38 12.87 2.49 2.12
CA ARG A 38 12.21 3.01 3.32
C ARG A 38 11.24 4.14 2.98
N SER A 39 11.64 5.08 2.14
CA SER A 39 10.77 6.18 1.70
C SER A 39 9.52 5.68 1.00
N LEU A 40 9.67 4.72 0.07
CA LEU A 40 8.54 4.12 -0.65
C LEU A 40 7.61 3.37 0.30
N THR A 41 8.17 2.58 1.20
CA THR A 41 7.40 1.78 2.17
C THR A 41 6.66 2.69 3.16
N GLN A 42 7.31 3.76 3.63
CA GLN A 42 6.67 4.74 4.51
C GLN A 42 5.52 5.45 3.81
N TRP A 43 5.73 5.90 2.56
CA TRP A 43 4.67 6.50 1.76
C TRP A 43 3.46 5.57 1.60
N ILE A 44 3.69 4.28 1.31
CA ILE A 44 2.62 3.27 1.21
C ILE A 44 1.85 3.15 2.53
N LYS A 45 2.57 3.07 3.66
CA LYS A 45 1.94 2.98 4.98
C LYS A 45 1.07 4.19 5.26
N ASP A 46 1.58 5.38 5.01
CA ASP A 46 0.87 6.63 5.26
C ASP A 46 -0.39 6.72 4.39
N GLU A 47 -0.28 6.41 3.10
CA GLU A 47 -1.41 6.41 2.17
C GLU A 47 -2.51 5.42 2.62
N LEU A 48 -2.12 4.17 2.92
CA LEU A 48 -3.07 3.14 3.38
C LEU A 48 -3.72 3.51 4.71
N GLN A 49 -2.95 4.04 5.66
CA GLN A 49 -3.46 4.44 6.96
C GLN A 49 -4.43 5.61 6.84
N ASN A 50 -4.08 6.63 6.06
CA ASN A 50 -4.91 7.80 5.84
C ASN A 50 -6.24 7.43 5.20
N GLU A 51 -6.22 6.61 4.15
CA GLU A 51 -7.43 6.15 3.47
C GLU A 51 -8.27 5.23 4.36
N TYR A 52 -7.64 4.33 5.10
CA TYR A 52 -8.33 3.48 6.07
C TYR A 52 -9.08 4.33 7.10
N HIS A 53 -8.42 5.31 7.72
CA HIS A 53 -9.04 6.19 8.70
C HIS A 53 -10.10 7.11 8.09
N ARG A 54 -9.91 7.61 6.87
CA ARG A 54 -10.90 8.43 6.15
C ARG A 54 -12.23 7.69 5.98
N MET A 55 -12.19 6.38 5.78
CA MET A 55 -13.36 5.53 5.52
C MET A 55 -14.00 4.91 6.78
N LEU A 56 -13.37 5.05 7.96
CA LEU A 56 -13.93 4.54 9.21
C LEU A 56 -15.27 5.19 9.62
N PRO A 57 -15.46 6.53 9.54
CA PRO A 57 -16.70 7.14 10.02
C PRO A 57 -17.92 6.73 9.19
N GLU A 58 -19.02 6.39 9.84
CA GLU A 58 -20.26 5.98 9.15
C GLU A 58 -20.77 7.05 8.18
N ARG A 59 -20.61 8.34 8.52
CA ARG A 59 -20.94 9.45 7.62
C ARG A 59 -20.14 9.42 6.32
N ALA A 60 -18.85 9.06 6.40
CA ALA A 60 -17.97 8.97 5.25
C ALA A 60 -18.40 7.79 4.38
N GLN A 61 -18.72 6.66 5.01
CA GLN A 61 -19.26 5.50 4.30
C GLN A 61 -20.55 5.82 3.56
N LYS A 62 -21.48 6.55 4.18
CA LYS A 62 -22.73 6.99 3.54
C LYS A 62 -22.51 7.89 2.32
N ALA A 63 -21.42 8.65 2.29
CA ALA A 63 -21.06 9.53 1.17
C ALA A 63 -20.24 8.83 0.07
N MET A 64 -19.71 7.63 0.31
CA MET A 64 -18.92 6.89 -0.68
C MET A 64 -19.78 6.39 -1.84
N THR A 65 -19.19 6.42 -3.04
CA THR A 65 -19.76 5.79 -4.24
C THR A 65 -19.88 4.28 -4.07
N LEU A 66 -20.72 3.62 -4.90
CA LEU A 66 -20.84 2.16 -4.88
C LEU A 66 -19.48 1.48 -5.09
N PHE A 67 -18.67 1.98 -6.02
CA PHE A 67 -17.33 1.46 -6.30
C PHE A 67 -16.37 1.64 -5.12
N GLU A 68 -16.41 2.79 -4.45
CA GLU A 68 -15.63 3.00 -3.23
C GLU A 68 -16.01 1.99 -2.14
N ARG A 69 -17.29 1.71 -1.95
CA ARG A 69 -17.75 0.77 -0.91
C ARG A 69 -17.47 -0.69 -1.24
N SER A 70 -17.64 -1.09 -2.49
CA SER A 70 -17.56 -2.50 -2.89
C SER A 70 -16.15 -2.94 -3.29
N VAL A 71 -15.30 -2.00 -3.72
CA VAL A 71 -13.95 -2.30 -4.20
C VAL A 71 -12.91 -1.59 -3.35
N TYR A 72 -12.93 -0.26 -3.32
CA TYR A 72 -11.82 0.49 -2.75
C TYR A 72 -11.65 0.31 -1.25
N SER A 73 -12.71 0.50 -0.47
CA SER A 73 -12.68 0.37 0.99
C SER A 73 -12.27 -1.04 1.43
N PRO A 74 -12.84 -2.13 0.87
CA PRO A 74 -12.35 -3.49 1.13
C PRO A 74 -10.88 -3.67 0.76
N THR A 75 -10.43 -3.19 -0.40
CA THR A 75 -9.02 -3.30 -0.83
C THR A 75 -8.09 -2.57 0.13
N ILE A 76 -8.40 -1.33 0.53
CA ILE A 76 -7.58 -0.57 1.49
C ILE A 76 -7.57 -1.26 2.85
N GLU A 77 -8.72 -1.72 3.36
CA GLU A 77 -8.79 -2.42 4.64
C GLU A 77 -7.99 -3.72 4.63
N GLU A 78 -8.15 -4.54 3.59
CA GLU A 78 -7.39 -5.77 3.41
C GLU A 78 -5.89 -5.49 3.31
N THR A 79 -5.51 -4.52 2.49
CA THR A 79 -4.11 -4.12 2.31
C THR A 79 -3.51 -3.57 3.60
N TRP A 80 -4.24 -2.77 4.38
CA TRP A 80 -3.74 -2.20 5.63
C TRP A 80 -3.68 -3.23 6.75
N LYS A 81 -4.74 -4.03 6.95
CA LYS A 81 -4.85 -4.93 8.11
C LYS A 81 -4.22 -6.30 7.91
N LYS A 82 -4.27 -6.86 6.69
CA LYS A 82 -3.95 -8.27 6.43
C LYS A 82 -2.62 -8.50 5.74
N SER A 83 -2.06 -7.51 5.02
CA SER A 83 -0.76 -7.66 4.37
C SER A 83 0.43 -7.72 5.34
N GLY A 84 0.24 -7.30 6.60
CA GLY A 84 1.34 -7.11 7.56
C GLY A 84 2.07 -5.77 7.42
N ILE A 85 1.77 -4.95 6.40
CA ILE A 85 2.43 -3.66 6.16
C ILE A 85 2.26 -2.68 7.33
N ASN A 86 1.12 -2.74 8.05
CA ASN A 86 0.87 -1.89 9.21
C ASN A 86 1.87 -2.15 10.36
N ARG A 87 2.29 -3.40 10.54
CA ARG A 87 3.22 -3.86 11.59
C ARG A 87 4.68 -3.80 11.17
N LEU A 88 4.96 -3.68 9.86
CA LEU A 88 6.32 -3.59 9.34
C LEU A 88 7.02 -2.35 9.91
N ARG A 89 8.15 -2.54 10.59
CA ARG A 89 8.97 -1.47 11.15
C ARG A 89 9.90 -0.92 10.08
N THR A 90 9.77 0.38 9.77
CA THR A 90 10.51 1.02 8.67
C THR A 90 11.93 1.43 9.04
N ASP A 91 12.32 1.34 10.31
CA ASP A 91 13.64 1.63 10.88
C ASP A 91 14.54 0.37 11.03
N GLY A 92 13.96 -0.83 10.89
CA GLY A 92 14.69 -2.09 11.03
C GLY A 92 15.56 -2.48 9.82
N VAL A 93 16.31 -3.57 9.93
CA VAL A 93 17.12 -4.13 8.83
C VAL A 93 16.23 -4.48 7.63
N LEU A 94 16.68 -4.15 6.41
CA LEU A 94 16.01 -4.54 5.16
C LEU A 94 16.31 -6.00 4.84
N ASP A 95 15.54 -6.90 5.46
CA ASP A 95 15.66 -8.35 5.30
C ASP A 95 14.44 -8.95 4.57
N GLN A 96 14.37 -10.29 4.50
CA GLN A 96 13.26 -11.00 3.84
C GLN A 96 11.88 -10.67 4.45
N LYS A 97 11.80 -10.15 5.68
CA LYS A 97 10.52 -9.81 6.32
C LYS A 97 9.84 -8.62 5.66
N TRP A 98 10.55 -7.88 4.82
CA TRP A 98 9.98 -6.80 4.00
C TRP A 98 9.34 -7.33 2.71
N GLN A 99 9.74 -8.50 2.22
CA GLN A 99 9.26 -9.04 0.94
C GLN A 99 7.77 -9.37 1.01
N GLU A 100 7.38 -10.23 1.96
CA GLU A 100 6.00 -10.71 2.08
C GLU A 100 4.97 -9.56 2.23
N PRO A 101 5.18 -8.54 3.09
CA PRO A 101 4.28 -7.40 3.14
C PRO A 101 4.20 -6.60 1.84
N LEU A 102 5.32 -6.40 1.15
CA LEU A 102 5.35 -5.68 -0.13
C LEU A 102 4.63 -6.45 -1.24
N GLU A 103 4.86 -7.76 -1.34
CA GLU A 103 4.15 -8.64 -2.27
C GLU A 103 2.64 -8.63 -2.02
N ALA A 104 2.22 -8.74 -0.77
CA ALA A 104 0.81 -8.67 -0.40
C ALA A 104 0.18 -7.31 -0.74
N VAL A 105 0.92 -6.21 -0.56
CA VAL A 105 0.46 -4.87 -1.00
C VAL A 105 0.27 -4.81 -2.51
N ILE A 106 1.24 -5.28 -3.30
CA ILE A 106 1.18 -5.28 -4.76
C ILE A 106 -0.01 -6.12 -5.25
N TYR A 107 -0.20 -7.30 -4.67
CA TYR A 107 -1.30 -8.20 -5.02
C TYR A 107 -2.67 -7.56 -4.73
N ASN A 108 -2.86 -7.06 -3.51
CA ASN A 108 -4.16 -6.51 -3.09
C ASN A 108 -4.51 -5.22 -3.85
N ALA A 109 -3.56 -4.29 -3.96
CA ALA A 109 -3.77 -3.04 -4.68
C ALA A 109 -3.95 -3.26 -6.20
N GLY A 110 -3.32 -4.30 -6.75
CA GLY A 110 -3.37 -4.63 -8.17
C GLY A 110 -4.60 -5.39 -8.64
N LYS A 111 -5.40 -5.97 -7.72
CA LYS A 111 -6.51 -6.89 -8.02
C LYS A 111 -7.57 -6.34 -8.98
N TYR A 112 -7.75 -5.03 -9.03
CA TYR A 112 -8.81 -4.35 -9.78
C TYR A 112 -8.29 -3.35 -10.83
N LEU A 113 -7.00 -3.44 -11.17
CA LEU A 113 -6.33 -2.53 -12.13
C LEU A 113 -6.16 -3.14 -13.53
N SER A 114 -6.67 -4.34 -13.72
CA SER A 114 -6.65 -5.12 -14.97
C SER A 114 -7.96 -5.00 -15.74
#